data_AF-A0A937EWW6-F1
#
_entry.id   AF-A0A937EWW6-F1
#
_cell.length_a   1.000
_cell.length_b   1.000
_cell.length_c   1.000
_cell.angle_alpha   90.00
_cell.angle_beta   90.00
_cell.angle_gamma   90.00
#
_symmetry.space_group_name_H-M   'P 1'
#
loop_
_entity.id
_entity.type
_entity.pdbx_description
1 polymer ?
#
loop_
_entity_poly.entity_id
_entity_poly.type
_entity_poly.pdbx_seq_one_letter_code
_entity_poly.pdbx_strand_id
1 'polypeptide(L)'
;MLNLLRGLTTATVQPAQNLTPEGKLILTTLEATSKGCLLGELFDACKSGGFELRYPQLEALLLRLRSRDLVRWEWETNPVAKLSYRRYFKT
;
A
#
# COMPACT_ATOMS: atom_id res chain seq x y z
N MET A 1 -4.86 2.34 -50.13
CA MET A 1 -4.58 1.65 -48.85
C MET A 1 -3.98 2.72 -47.93
N LEU A 2 -4.62 3.20 -46.85
CA LEU A 2 -4.92 2.48 -45.58
C LEU A 2 -3.64 1.72 -45.15
N ASN A 3 -2.89 2.01 -44.08
CA ASN A 3 -3.14 2.56 -42.73
C ASN A 3 -1.77 3.04 -42.11
N LEU A 4 -1.62 3.80 -41.01
CA LEU A 4 -2.50 4.54 -40.07
C LEU A 4 -1.68 5.61 -39.28
N LEU A 5 -2.36 6.31 -38.36
CA LEU A 5 -1.93 7.13 -37.19
C LEU A 5 -0.53 6.78 -36.59
N ARG A 6 0.37 7.73 -36.27
CA ARG A 6 0.35 8.65 -35.10
C ARG A 6 -0.04 8.00 -33.75
N GLY A 7 0.93 7.77 -32.87
CA GLY A 7 0.71 7.42 -31.46
C GLY A 7 1.99 6.90 -30.81
N LEU A 8 2.45 7.42 -29.66
CA LEU A 8 1.88 7.24 -28.31
C LEU A 8 1.95 5.76 -27.90
N THR A 9 2.71 5.33 -26.89
CA THR A 9 3.32 6.09 -25.77
C THR A 9 4.65 5.47 -25.34
N THR A 10 5.49 6.25 -24.63
CA THR A 10 6.40 5.65 -23.64
C THR A 10 5.58 4.76 -22.71
N ALA A 11 5.98 3.49 -22.55
CA ALA A 11 5.35 2.60 -21.58
C ALA A 11 5.53 3.19 -20.18
N THR A 12 4.52 3.92 -19.72
CA THR A 12 4.46 4.40 -18.34
C THR A 12 4.41 3.17 -17.46
N VAL A 13 5.44 2.99 -16.64
CA VAL A 13 5.41 2.00 -15.55
C VAL A 13 4.24 2.41 -14.65
N GLN A 14 3.11 1.72 -14.77
CA GLN A 14 1.88 1.98 -14.03
C GLN A 14 1.95 1.25 -12.67
N PRO A 15 2.41 1.89 -11.57
CA PRO A 15 2.73 1.19 -10.34
C PRO A 15 1.50 1.15 -9.42
N ALA A 16 0.33 0.81 -9.95
CA ALA A 16 -0.93 0.83 -9.20
C ALA A 16 -2.12 0.02 -9.77
N GLN A 17 -2.18 -0.25 -11.09
CA GLN A 17 -3.47 -0.61 -11.71
C GLN A 17 -4.09 -1.95 -11.29
N ASN A 18 -3.33 -2.85 -10.64
CA ASN A 18 -3.84 -4.15 -10.19
C ASN A 18 -3.64 -4.34 -8.67
N LEU A 19 -4.16 -3.40 -7.89
CA LEU A 19 -4.37 -3.52 -6.44
C LEU A 19 -5.76 -4.08 -6.16
N THR A 20 -5.81 -5.13 -5.34
CA THR A 20 -7.08 -5.74 -4.90
C THR A 20 -7.83 -4.76 -3.96
N PRO A 21 -9.15 -4.91 -3.76
CA PRO A 21 -9.94 -4.02 -2.89
C PRO A 21 -9.34 -3.89 -1.47
N GLU A 22 -8.85 -5.00 -0.94
CA GLU A 22 -8.19 -5.12 0.37
C GLU A 22 -6.88 -4.33 0.40
N GLY A 23 -6.06 -4.45 -0.67
CA GLY A 23 -4.84 -3.68 -0.82
C GLY A 23 -5.09 -2.17 -0.94
N LYS A 24 -6.20 -1.75 -1.57
CA LYS A 24 -6.60 -0.34 -1.60
C LYS A 24 -7.03 0.15 -0.21
N LEU A 25 -7.85 -0.64 0.50
CA LEU A 25 -8.29 -0.31 1.86
C LEU A 25 -7.09 -0.07 2.79
N ILE A 26 -6.14 -1.02 2.84
CA ILE A 26 -4.94 -0.94 3.68
C ILE A 26 -4.13 0.34 3.38
N LEU A 27 -3.96 0.70 2.11
CA LEU A 27 -3.25 1.93 1.73
C LEU A 27 -4.01 3.19 2.16
N THR A 28 -5.34 3.23 2.01
CA THR A 28 -6.17 4.35 2.49
C THR A 28 -6.12 4.49 4.01
N THR A 29 -6.15 3.38 4.76
CA THR A 29 -6.01 3.37 6.22
C THR A 29 -4.62 3.86 6.65
N LEU A 30 -3.55 3.39 6.00
CA LEU A 30 -2.19 3.88 6.23
C LEU A 30 -2.03 5.37 5.88
N GLU A 31 -2.65 5.84 4.80
CA GLU A 31 -2.64 7.26 4.41
C GLU A 31 -3.35 8.14 5.46
N ALA A 32 -4.48 7.68 6.01
CA ALA A 32 -5.21 8.39 7.06
C ALA A 32 -4.42 8.54 8.38
N THR A 33 -3.51 7.62 8.70
CA THR A 33 -2.69 7.71 9.92
C THR A 33 -1.60 8.79 9.88
N SER A 34 -1.25 9.30 8.69
CA SER A 34 -0.33 10.43 8.41
C SER A 34 1.11 10.36 8.91
N LYS A 35 1.42 9.53 9.92
CA LYS A 35 2.74 9.37 10.55
C LYS A 35 3.29 7.94 10.47
N GLY A 36 2.61 7.08 9.73
CA GLY A 36 2.73 5.62 9.84
C GLY A 36 2.07 5.09 11.11
N CYS A 37 1.75 3.79 11.14
CA CYS A 37 1.13 3.13 12.28
C CYS A 37 1.72 1.75 12.54
N LEU A 38 1.45 1.19 13.71
CA LEU A 38 1.85 -0.17 14.07
C LEU A 38 0.97 -1.20 13.35
N LEU A 39 1.51 -2.41 13.15
CA LEU A 39 0.75 -3.51 12.53
C LEU A 39 -0.56 -3.85 13.28
N GLY A 40 -0.55 -3.73 14.61
CA GLY A 40 -1.75 -3.90 15.44
C GLY A 40 -2.78 -2.77 15.22
N GLU A 41 -2.35 -1.51 15.23
CA GLU A 41 -3.23 -0.36 14.98
C GLU A 41 -3.87 -0.43 13.59
N LEU A 42 -3.10 -0.83 12.57
CA LEU A 42 -3.61 -1.07 11.22
C LEU A 42 -4.66 -2.19 11.20
N PHE A 43 -4.40 -3.31 11.90
CA PHE A 43 -5.33 -4.43 12.01
C PHE A 43 -6.65 -4.01 12.66
N ASP A 44 -6.58 -3.30 13.79
CA ASP A 44 -7.76 -2.83 14.51
C ASP A 44 -8.53 -1.76 13.72
N ALA A 45 -7.83 -0.86 13.01
CA ALA A 45 -8.46 0.12 12.12
C ALA A 45 -9.17 -0.54 10.93
N CYS A 46 -8.55 -1.53 10.28
CA CYS A 46 -9.19 -2.32 9.22
C CYS A 46 -10.43 -3.05 9.75
N LYS A 47 -10.31 -3.75 10.89
CA LYS A 47 -11.41 -4.48 11.53
C LYS A 47 -12.57 -3.56 11.92
N SER A 48 -12.27 -2.37 12.44
CA SER A 48 -13.25 -1.34 12.79
C SER A 48 -13.94 -0.74 11.56
N GLY A 49 -13.28 -0.75 10.41
CA GLY A 49 -13.86 -0.42 9.10
C GLY A 49 -14.75 -1.52 8.50
N GLY A 50 -15.12 -2.55 9.26
CA GLY A 50 -15.95 -3.67 8.80
C GLY A 50 -15.20 -4.69 7.95
N PHE A 51 -13.87 -4.68 7.96
CA PHE A 51 -13.06 -5.57 7.13
C PHE A 51 -12.70 -6.88 7.87
N GLU A 52 -13.41 -7.97 7.54
CA GLU A 52 -13.15 -9.31 8.09
C GLU A 52 -11.89 -9.95 7.51
N LEU A 53 -10.74 -9.54 8.03
CA LEU A 53 -9.42 -10.04 7.65
C LEU A 53 -8.75 -10.70 8.87
N ARG A 54 -8.09 -11.85 8.66
CA ARG A 54 -7.24 -12.47 9.69
C ARG A 54 -5.83 -11.89 9.67
N TYR A 55 -5.17 -11.84 10.83
CA TYR A 55 -3.83 -11.27 10.98
C TYR A 55 -2.79 -11.79 9.95
N PRO A 56 -2.71 -13.11 9.63
CA PRO A 56 -1.75 -13.60 8.62
C PRO A 56 -2.09 -13.14 7.19
N GLN A 57 -3.36 -12.82 6.89
CA GLN A 57 -3.76 -12.26 5.61
C GLN A 57 -3.36 -10.79 5.50
N LEU A 58 -3.36 -10.04 6.63
CA LEU A 58 -2.83 -8.67 6.69
C LEU A 58 -1.34 -8.64 6.37
N GLU A 59 -0.56 -9.50 7.04
CA GLU A 59 0.88 -9.64 6.80
C GLU A 59 1.16 -10.01 5.33
N ALA A 60 0.43 -10.98 4.76
CA ALA A 60 0.58 -11.37 3.37
C ALA A 60 0.24 -10.23 2.38
N LEU A 61 -0.77 -9.40 2.67
CA LEU A 61 -1.10 -8.21 1.88
C LEU A 61 -0.01 -7.14 2.01
N LEU A 62 0.47 -6.86 3.22
CA LEU A 62 1.55 -5.91 3.48
C LEU A 62 2.87 -6.32 2.81
N LEU A 63 3.20 -7.62 2.79
CA LEU A 63 4.36 -8.13 2.04
C LEU A 63 4.22 -7.89 0.53
N ARG A 64 3.01 -8.05 -0.03
CA ARG A 64 2.71 -7.74 -1.45
C ARG A 64 2.72 -6.23 -1.76
N LEU A 65 2.36 -5.39 -0.80
CA LEU A 65 2.46 -3.92 -0.92
C LEU A 65 3.92 -3.45 -0.78
N ARG A 66 4.70 -4.07 0.10
CA ARG A 66 6.14 -3.85 0.28
C ARG A 66 6.94 -4.25 -0.96
N SER A 67 6.67 -5.39 -1.57
CA SER A 67 7.37 -5.83 -2.79
C SER A 67 7.09 -4.94 -4.01
N ARG A 68 6.01 -4.16 -3.98
CA ARG A 68 5.68 -3.10 -4.94
C ARG A 68 6.23 -1.73 -4.54
N ASP A 69 7.01 -1.65 -3.46
CA ASP A 69 7.52 -0.42 -2.84
C ASP A 69 6.40 0.61 -2.65
N LEU A 70 5.26 0.19 -2.07
CA LEU A 70 4.12 1.04 -1.69
C LEU A 70 4.07 1.30 -0.18
N VAL A 71 4.55 0.34 0.62
CA VAL A 71 4.63 0.41 2.09
C VAL A 71 6.04 0.01 2.51
N ARG A 72 6.60 0.70 3.51
CA ARG A 72 7.90 0.39 4.09
C ARG A 72 7.78 0.08 5.57
N TRP A 73 8.71 -0.73 6.05
CA TRP A 73 8.88 -1.02 7.47
C TRP A 73 9.95 -0.08 8.01
N GLU A 74 9.57 0.74 8.97
CA GLU A 74 10.46 1.63 9.71
C GLU A 74 10.68 1.00 11.09
N TRP A 75 11.94 0.71 11.39
CA TRP A 75 12.35 0.29 12.72
C TRP A 75 12.59 1.56 13.52
N GLU A 76 11.66 1.88 14.44
CA GLU A 76 11.93 2.93 15.42
C GLU A 76 12.99 2.46 16.43
N THR A 77 13.51 3.38 17.23
CA THR A 77 14.45 3.06 18.32
C THR A 77 13.79 2.28 19.47
N ASN A 78 12.45 2.21 19.48
CA ASN A 78 11.67 1.26 20.26
C ASN A 78 11.53 -0.08 19.52
N PRO A 79 11.40 -1.23 20.21
CA PRO A 79 11.40 -2.57 19.60
C PRO A 79 10.13 -2.92 18.78
N VAL A 80 9.38 -1.92 18.31
CA VAL A 80 8.12 -2.09 17.60
C VAL A 80 8.29 -1.62 16.15
N ALA A 81 8.11 -2.53 15.20
CA ALA A 81 8.21 -2.20 13.78
C ALA A 81 6.97 -1.43 13.32
N LYS A 82 7.20 -0.30 12.66
CA LYS A 82 6.17 0.64 12.20
C LYS A 82 6.01 0.58 10.68
N LEU A 83 4.79 0.77 10.21
CA LEU A 83 4.44 0.73 8.79
C LEU A 83 4.18 2.15 8.28
N SER A 84 4.99 2.58 7.31
CA SER A 84 4.90 3.90 6.70
C SER A 84 4.59 3.82 5.21
N TYR A 85 3.67 4.65 4.74
CA TYR A 85 3.13 4.62 3.38
C TYR A 85 3.86 5.57 2.42
N ARG A 86 4.04 5.15 1.16
CA ARG A 86 5.02 5.80 0.29
C ARG A 86 4.72 7.22 -0.18
N ARG A 87 3.47 7.72 -0.09
CA ARG A 87 3.15 9.11 -0.50
C ARG A 87 4.03 10.18 0.19
N TYR A 88 4.65 9.85 1.33
CA TYR A 88 5.47 10.77 2.12
C TYR A 88 6.99 10.65 1.96
N PHE A 89 7.56 9.70 1.19
CA PHE A 89 9.02 9.70 0.90
C PHE A 89 9.39 10.72 -0.20
N LYS A 90 9.01 11.97 0.01
CA LYS A 90 9.46 13.11 -0.79
C LYS A 90 10.02 14.22 0.10
N THR A 91 11.05 13.87 0.85
CA THR A 91 12.20 14.73 1.16
C THR A 91 13.40 13.83 1.42
#